data_AF-A0A9E7UNB0-F1
#
_entry.id   AF-A0A9E7UNB0-F1
#
_cell.length_a   1.000
_cell.length_b   1.000
_cell.length_c   1.000
_cell.angle_alpha   90.00
_cell.angle_beta   90.00
_cell.angle_gamma   90.00
#
_symmetry.space_group_name_H-M   'P 1'
#
loop_
_entity.id
_entity.type
_entity.pdbx_description
1 polymer ?
#
loop_
_entity_poly.entity_id
_entity_poly.type
_entity_poly.pdbx_seq_one_letter_code
_entity_poly.pdbx_strand_id
1 'polypeptide(L)'
;MGDYESGSAIFISIIAGFVMLFFIDGLFVYAFTGFLAAYLTRPEQRGSGTGGVAALVLAILSFISGMIFGPEMPGRIASVLGPDFFSFSVGFLVICALSFILGSLGGYVAVKASGDDQ
;
A
#
# COMPACT_ATOMS: atom_id res chain seq x y z
N MET A 1 1.59 18.01 -14.05
CA MET A 1 2.78 18.24 -13.21
C MET A 1 2.34 18.09 -11.77
N GLY A 2 3.07 17.32 -10.95
CA GLY A 2 2.71 17.15 -9.56
C GLY A 2 3.00 18.43 -8.79
N ASP A 3 1.99 19.00 -8.13
CA ASP A 3 2.11 20.25 -7.38
C ASP A 3 1.99 20.05 -5.86
N TYR A 4 1.89 18.79 -5.44
CA TYR A 4 1.64 18.40 -4.05
C TYR A 4 2.95 18.10 -3.31
N GLU A 5 3.02 18.51 -2.05
CA GLU A 5 4.05 18.02 -1.13
C GLU A 5 3.89 16.52 -0.94
N SER A 6 5.01 15.81 -0.75
CA SER A 6 5.08 14.36 -0.58
C SER A 6 4.01 13.81 0.37
N GLY A 7 3.82 14.42 1.56
CA GLY A 7 2.82 13.97 2.53
C GLY A 7 1.37 14.08 2.01
N SER A 8 1.03 15.19 1.34
CA SER A 8 -0.31 15.38 0.77
C SER A 8 -0.57 14.45 -0.42
N ALA A 9 0.43 14.23 -1.28
CA ALA A 9 0.34 13.28 -2.38
C ALA A 9 0.14 11.84 -1.87
N ILE A 10 0.88 11.45 -0.83
CA ILE A 10 0.70 10.16 -0.15
C ILE A 10 -0.72 10.05 0.39
N PHE A 11 -1.22 11.05 1.11
CA PHE A 11 -2.57 11.01 1.68
C PHE A 11 -3.66 10.85 0.61
N ILE A 12 -3.60 11.64 -0.46
CA ILE A 12 -4.56 11.57 -1.58
C ILE A 12 -4.49 10.19 -2.26
N SER A 13 -3.27 9.68 -2.49
CA SER A 13 -3.07 8.37 -3.11
C SER A 13 -3.63 7.22 -2.27
N ILE A 14 -3.51 7.29 -0.93
CA ILE A 14 -4.06 6.29 -0.02
C ILE A 14 -5.59 6.27 -0.12
N ILE A 15 -6.24 7.44 -0.16
CA ILE A 15 -7.70 7.52 -0.32
C ILE A 15 -8.12 6.87 -1.65
N ALA A 16 -7.44 7.21 -2.74
CA ALA A 16 -7.72 6.63 -4.04
C ALA A 16 -7.49 5.11 -4.06
N GLY A 17 -6.38 4.65 -3.47
CA GLY A 17 -6.05 3.23 -3.32
C GLY A 17 -7.08 2.48 -2.49
N PHE A 18 -7.51 3.06 -1.37
CA PHE A 18 -8.54 2.47 -0.51
C PHE A 18 -9.87 2.29 -1.24
N VAL A 19 -10.30 3.29 -2.02
CA VAL A 19 -11.49 3.15 -2.88
C VAL A 19 -11.28 2.05 -3.93
N MET A 20 -10.08 1.95 -4.51
CA MET A 20 -9.77 0.97 -5.55
C MET A 20 -9.75 -0.48 -5.03
N LEU A 21 -9.41 -0.72 -3.76
CA LEU A 21 -9.45 -2.05 -3.14
C LEU A 21 -10.85 -2.70 -3.20
N PHE A 22 -11.92 -1.92 -3.32
CA PHE A 22 -13.27 -2.46 -3.48
C PHE A 22 -13.56 -3.00 -4.89
N PHE A 23 -12.76 -2.64 -5.89
CA PHE A 23 -13.03 -2.94 -7.30
C PHE A 23 -11.97 -3.84 -7.96
N ILE A 24 -10.74 -3.85 -7.45
CA ILE A 24 -9.59 -4.50 -8.09
C ILE A 24 -8.73 -5.26 -7.07
N ASP A 25 -8.00 -6.28 -7.53
CA ASP A 25 -7.06 -7.06 -6.73
C ASP A 25 -5.97 -6.21 -6.06
N GLY A 26 -5.64 -6.56 -4.81
CA GLY A 26 -4.79 -5.77 -3.92
C GLY A 26 -3.37 -5.56 -4.44
N LEU A 27 -2.79 -6.54 -5.15
CA LEU A 27 -1.44 -6.40 -5.72
C LEU A 27 -1.34 -5.24 -6.71
N PHE A 28 -2.34 -5.10 -7.58
CA PHE A 28 -2.40 -3.98 -8.52
C PHE A 28 -2.63 -2.66 -7.78
N VAL A 29 -3.51 -2.67 -6.78
CA VAL A 29 -3.83 -1.47 -6.01
C VAL A 29 -2.61 -0.91 -5.27
N TYR A 30 -1.75 -1.76 -4.70
CA TYR A 30 -0.51 -1.30 -4.06
C TYR A 30 0.45 -0.65 -5.06
N ALA A 31 0.64 -1.26 -6.24
CA ALA A 31 1.47 -0.68 -7.29
C ALA A 31 0.88 0.64 -7.82
N PHE A 32 -0.44 0.69 -8.06
CA PHE A 32 -1.13 1.89 -8.53
C PHE A 32 -1.12 3.02 -7.51
N THR A 33 -1.31 2.71 -6.23
CA THR A 33 -1.22 3.69 -5.13
C THR A 33 0.18 4.30 -5.08
N GLY A 34 1.23 3.48 -5.19
CA GLY A 34 2.60 3.95 -5.24
C GLY A 34 2.91 4.81 -6.47
N PHE A 35 2.38 4.42 -7.63
CA PHE A 35 2.45 5.23 -8.86
C PHE A 35 1.78 6.59 -8.65
N LEU A 36 0.55 6.61 -8.16
CA LEU A 36 -0.23 7.82 -7.98
C LEU A 36 0.44 8.78 -6.98
N ALA A 37 0.97 8.26 -5.88
CA ALA A 37 1.70 9.04 -4.88
C ALA A 37 2.91 9.75 -5.50
N ALA A 38 3.78 9.02 -6.20
CA ALA A 38 4.95 9.59 -6.84
C ALA A 38 4.57 10.53 -8.00
N TYR A 39 3.52 10.21 -8.76
CA TYR A 39 3.07 11.04 -9.88
C TYR A 39 2.54 12.41 -9.41
N LEU A 40 1.77 12.43 -8.32
CA LEU A 40 1.21 13.66 -7.73
C LEU A 40 2.25 14.52 -6.99
N THR A 41 3.35 13.90 -6.53
CA THR A 41 4.42 14.59 -5.80
C THR A 41 5.17 15.55 -6.73
N ARG A 42 5.57 16.71 -6.19
CA ARG A 42 6.45 17.69 -6.86
C ARG A 42 7.75 17.07 -7.34
N PRO A 43 8.28 17.50 -8.49
CA PRO A 43 9.49 16.92 -9.07
C PRO A 43 10.68 16.95 -8.11
N GLU A 44 10.85 18.01 -7.30
CA GLU A 44 11.97 18.09 -6.34
C GLU A 44 11.93 17.03 -5.22
N GLN A 45 10.75 16.47 -4.94
CA GLN A 45 10.52 15.46 -3.89
C GLN A 45 10.07 14.12 -4.46
N ARG A 46 9.95 14.02 -5.79
CA ARG A 46 9.45 12.84 -6.47
C ARG A 46 10.49 11.73 -6.36
N GLY A 47 10.03 10.55 -5.94
CA GLY A 47 10.90 9.40 -5.83
C GLY A 47 10.12 8.10 -5.80
N SER A 48 10.82 7.02 -6.15
CA SER A 48 10.30 5.66 -5.98
C SER A 48 9.96 5.38 -4.51
N GLY A 49 10.77 5.90 -3.57
CA GLY A 49 10.52 5.77 -2.14
C GLY A 49 9.20 6.36 -1.68
N THR A 50 8.74 7.46 -2.28
CA THR A 50 7.45 8.10 -1.98
C THR A 50 6.28 7.16 -2.28
N GLY A 51 6.37 6.44 -3.40
CA GLY A 51 5.40 5.41 -3.78
C GLY A 51 5.44 4.19 -2.86
N GLY A 52 6.63 3.76 -2.45
CA GLY A 52 6.80 2.66 -1.50
C GLY A 52 6.16 2.97 -0.14
N VAL A 53 6.38 4.17 0.39
CA VAL A 53 5.78 4.61 1.66
C VAL A 53 4.26 4.67 1.57
N ALA A 54 3.71 5.20 0.48
CA ALA A 54 2.25 5.27 0.30
C ALA A 54 1.59 3.87 0.31
N ALA A 55 2.15 2.93 -0.44
CA ALA A 55 1.65 1.57 -0.50
C ALA A 55 1.82 0.82 0.84
N LEU A 56 2.92 1.05 1.55
CA LEU A 56 3.16 0.47 2.87
C LEU A 56 2.10 0.94 3.88
N VAL A 57 1.81 2.24 3.92
CA VAL A 57 0.77 2.79 4.82
C VAL A 57 -0.59 2.19 4.47
N LEU A 58 -0.94 2.11 3.18
CA LEU A 58 -2.19 1.48 2.76
C LEU A 58 -2.27 0.00 3.16
N ALA A 59 -1.18 -0.76 3.04
CA ALA A 59 -1.13 -2.16 3.44
C ALA A 59 -1.29 -2.35 4.95
N ILE A 60 -0.66 -1.50 5.77
CA ILE A 60 -0.83 -1.51 7.22
C ILE A 60 -2.31 -1.23 7.59
N LEU A 61 -2.92 -0.22 6.97
CA LEU A 61 -4.34 0.10 7.20
C LEU A 61 -5.27 -1.06 6.78
N SER A 62 -4.99 -1.67 5.63
CA SER A 62 -5.76 -2.81 5.12
C SER A 62 -5.62 -4.03 6.02
N PHE A 63 -4.41 -4.29 6.53
CA PHE A 63 -4.14 -5.37 7.46
C PHE A 63 -4.88 -5.19 8.80
N ILE A 64 -4.86 -3.97 9.36
CA ILE A 64 -5.61 -3.65 10.59
C ILE A 64 -7.11 -3.80 10.35
N SER A 65 -7.63 -3.35 9.20
CA SER A 65 -9.04 -3.53 8.84
C SER A 65 -9.41 -5.01 8.76
N GLY A 66 -8.58 -5.84 8.12
CA GLY A 66 -8.78 -7.28 8.03
C GLY A 66 -8.74 -8.00 9.38
N MET A 67 -8.04 -7.45 10.37
CA MET A 67 -8.05 -7.97 11.74
C MET A 67 -9.37 -7.66 12.47
N ILE A 68 -9.97 -6.50 12.22
CA ILE A 68 -11.25 -6.10 12.83
C ILE A 68 -12.42 -6.84 12.18
N PHE A 69 -12.42 -6.95 10.86
CA PHE A 69 -13.48 -7.59 10.06
C PHE A 69 -13.13 -9.04 9.68
N GLY A 70 -12.27 -9.69 10.46
CA GLY A 70 -11.78 -11.03 10.17
C GLY A 70 -12.90 -12.06 10.00
N PRO A 71 -12.64 -13.17 9.29
CA PRO A 71 -13.65 -14.16 8.97
C PRO A 71 -14.29 -14.72 10.25
N GLU A 72 -15.62 -14.82 10.26
CA GLU A 72 -16.36 -15.48 11.34
C GLU A 72 -15.97 -16.96 11.38
N MET A 73 -15.02 -17.31 12.25
CA MET A 73 -14.67 -18.71 12.47
C MET A 73 -15.81 -19.42 13.22
N PRO A 74 -16.27 -20.60 12.75
CA PRO A 74 -17.22 -21.41 13.49
C PRO A 74 -16.67 -21.69 14.90
N GLY A 75 -17.46 -21.39 15.95
CA GLY A 75 -16.98 -21.39 17.34
C GLY A 75 -16.36 -22.71 17.83
N ARG A 76 -16.67 -23.85 17.19
CA ARG A 76 -16.04 -25.15 17.47
C ARG A 76 -14.58 -25.26 17.03
N ILE A 77 -14.16 -24.47 16.04
CA ILE A 77 -12.80 -24.45 15.49
C ILE A 77 -11.98 -23.37 16.21
N ALA A 78 -12.61 -22.23 16.53
CA ALA A 78 -12.01 -21.13 17.26
C ALA A 78 -11.52 -21.51 18.67
N SER A 79 -12.17 -22.47 19.34
CA SER A 79 -11.75 -22.94 20.67
C SER A 79 -10.53 -23.88 20.65
N VAL A 80 -10.14 -24.40 19.48
CA VAL A 80 -9.02 -25.34 19.31
C VAL A 80 -7.81 -24.64 18.71
N LEU A 81 -8.04 -23.66 17.84
CA LEU A 81 -6.99 -22.82 17.25
C LEU A 81 -6.81 -21.56 18.12
N GLY A 82 -5.85 -21.62 19.04
CA GLY A 82 -5.36 -20.42 19.71
C GLY A 82 -4.70 -19.44 18.71
N PRO A 83 -4.48 -18.18 19.10
CA PRO A 83 -3.85 -17.20 18.23
C PRO A 83 -2.42 -17.62 17.84
N ASP A 84 -2.20 -17.84 16.54
CA ASP A 84 -0.87 -18.11 16.00
C ASP A 84 -0.12 -16.80 15.70
N PHE A 85 0.54 -16.30 16.75
CA PHE A 85 1.35 -15.08 16.67
C PHE A 85 2.53 -15.19 15.69
N PHE A 86 3.05 -16.40 15.44
CA PHE A 86 4.17 -16.58 14.53
C PHE A 86 3.72 -16.37 13.08
N SER A 87 2.68 -17.09 12.66
CA SER A 87 2.11 -16.91 11.30
C SER A 87 1.57 -15.51 11.09
N PHE A 88 0.98 -14.90 12.12
CA PHE A 88 0.55 -13.50 12.09
C PHE A 88 1.72 -12.55 11.81
N SER A 89 2.81 -12.66 12.57
CA SER A 89 3.97 -11.78 12.45
C SER A 89 4.68 -11.95 11.10
N VAL A 90 4.82 -13.20 10.64
CA VAL A 90 5.41 -13.49 9.32
C VAL A 90 4.51 -12.94 8.21
N GLY A 91 3.19 -13.15 8.27
CA GLY A 91 2.24 -12.61 7.30
C GLY A 91 2.27 -11.08 7.23
N PHE A 92 2.34 -10.41 8.39
CA PHE A 92 2.47 -8.96 8.47
C PHE A 92 3.77 -8.44 7.84
N LEU A 93 4.90 -9.09 8.13
CA LEU A 93 6.18 -8.72 7.53
C LEU A 93 6.19 -8.92 6.01
N VAL A 94 5.63 -10.03 5.54
CA VAL A 94 5.54 -10.35 4.11
C VAL A 94 4.68 -9.32 3.38
N ILE A 95 3.51 -8.95 3.91
CA ILE A 95 2.65 -7.95 3.26
C ILE A 95 3.30 -6.56 3.26
N CYS A 96 3.99 -6.18 4.35
CA CYS A 96 4.73 -4.92 4.39
C CYS A 96 5.83 -4.89 3.33
N ALA A 97 6.65 -5.94 3.24
CA ALA A 97 7.72 -6.03 2.25
C ALA A 97 7.18 -6.02 0.81
N LEU A 98 6.15 -6.80 0.51
CA LEU A 98 5.54 -6.85 -0.82
C LEU A 98 4.91 -5.51 -1.20
N SER A 99 4.14 -4.90 -0.30
CA SER A 99 3.51 -3.60 -0.55
C SER A 99 4.53 -2.50 -0.81
N PHE A 100 5.62 -2.47 -0.04
CA PHE A 100 6.70 -1.50 -0.23
C PHE A 100 7.40 -1.70 -1.58
N ILE A 101 7.72 -2.94 -1.97
CA ILE A 101 8.35 -3.24 -3.26
C ILE A 101 7.42 -2.85 -4.41
N LEU A 102 6.15 -3.26 -4.36
CA LEU A 102 5.16 -2.95 -5.39
C LEU A 102 4.89 -1.46 -5.51
N GLY A 103 4.72 -0.77 -4.38
CA GLY A 103 4.56 0.68 -4.34
C GLY A 103 5.79 1.42 -4.87
N SER A 104 6.99 0.94 -4.54
CA SER A 104 8.24 1.51 -5.05
C SER A 104 8.38 1.31 -6.56
N LEU A 105 7.98 0.14 -7.08
CA LEU A 105 7.92 -0.13 -8.52
C LEU A 105 6.92 0.80 -9.23
N GLY A 106 5.73 0.97 -8.66
CA GLY A 106 4.74 1.94 -9.15
C GLY A 106 5.31 3.36 -9.16
N GLY A 107 5.95 3.76 -8.07
CA GLY A 107 6.61 5.07 -7.96
C GLY A 107 7.74 5.26 -8.96
N TYR A 108 8.53 4.22 -9.23
CA TYR A 108 9.59 4.25 -10.25
C TYR A 108 9.00 4.48 -11.66
N VAL A 109 7.91 3.79 -11.98
CA VAL A 109 7.21 3.99 -13.26
C VAL A 109 6.69 5.42 -13.37
N ALA A 110 6.16 5.99 -12.28
CA ALA A 110 5.69 7.38 -12.26
C ALA A 110 6.81 8.39 -12.50
N VAL A 111 7.98 8.19 -11.87
CA VAL A 111 9.18 9.02 -12.08
C VAL A 111 9.56 8.99 -13.56
N LYS A 112 9.69 7.80 -14.13
CA LYS A 112 10.08 7.63 -15.53
C LYS A 112 9.05 8.21 -16.50
N ALA A 113 7.75 8.06 -16.21
CA ALA A 113 6.67 8.60 -17.02
C ALA A 113 6.59 10.13 -16.96
N SER A 114 7.10 10.74 -15.88
CA SER A 114 7.07 12.20 -15.69
C SER A 114 8.19 12.96 -16.40
N GLY A 115 9.17 12.27 -16.99
CA GLY A 115 10.19 12.88 -17.84
C GLY A 115 11.35 13.55 -17.10
N ASP A 116 11.50 13.35 -15.79
CA ASP A 116 12.63 13.87 -14.97
C ASP A 116 13.99 13.18 -15.27
N ASP A 117 14.12 12.48 -16.40
CA ASP A 117 15.40 11.93 -16.93
C ASP A 117 16.10 12.95 -17.88
N GLN A 118 15.87 14.26 -17.72
CA GLN A 118 16.62 15.33 -18.41
C GLN A 118 17.20 16.36 -17.44
#